data_AF-A0A6M1RFA8-F1
#
_entry.id   AF-A0A6M1RFA8-F1
#
_cell.length_a   1.000
_cell.length_b   1.000
_cell.length_c   1.000
_cell.angle_alpha   90.00
_cell.angle_beta   90.00
_cell.angle_gamma   90.00
#
_symmetry.space_group_name_H-M   'P 1'
#
loop_
_entity.id
_entity.type
_entity.pdbx_description
1 polymer ?
#
loop_
_entity_poly.entity_id
_entity_poly.type
_entity_poly.pdbx_seq_one_letter_code
_entity_poly.pdbx_strand_id
1 'polypeptide(L)'
;MSVLEAEQQISDESNESAEQTRLRDKVRQKWARMIAVVSIVAIALGGLNDTFDAIEKIYNLTLSQFTDIPSHNKLNRIYIRASEGVLEETFGAPVYIKENKSGEQIKYYHDSRFILSVITKNGAIAAFLVFPEDGFIPDTREHSGGELLMERVLSNNEEVIDIRVSYSRSVSYYLEENPTGEYSNLYSSVAGFSEYHEPLDIEKRRLLFELSDAIILEEYIKEKAVALRENVTPNFYGYSTQGLESLEQAILTLTEYRLISKQ
;
A
#
# COMPACT_ATOMS: atom_id res chain seq x y z
N MET A 1 73.06 9.86 19.87
CA MET A 1 71.85 9.45 20.60
C MET A 1 72.19 9.44 22.07
N SER A 2 71.52 10.29 22.84
CA SER A 2 71.81 10.48 24.27
C SER A 2 70.98 9.49 25.10
N VAL A 3 71.47 9.14 26.29
CA VAL A 3 70.79 8.24 27.25
C VAL A 3 69.35 8.68 27.57
N LEU A 4 69.04 9.98 27.38
CA LEU A 4 67.71 10.55 27.58
C LEU A 4 66.68 10.12 26.52
N GLU A 5 67.11 9.80 25.29
CA GLU A 5 66.20 9.36 24.21
C GLU A 5 65.75 7.90 24.42
N ALA A 6 66.59 7.07 25.05
CA ALA A 6 66.28 5.67 25.33
C ALA A 6 65.30 5.50 26.51
N GLU A 7 65.35 6.38 27.52
CA GLU A 7 64.42 6.33 28.66
C GLU A 7 63.01 6.84 28.28
N GLN A 8 62.91 7.83 27.39
CA GLN A 8 61.60 8.30 26.88
C GLN A 8 60.91 7.26 25.99
N GLN A 9 61.67 6.52 25.17
CA GLN A 9 61.11 5.48 24.31
C GLN A 9 60.54 4.30 25.10
N ILE A 10 61.20 3.91 26.20
CA ILE A 10 60.74 2.81 27.06
C ILE A 10 59.51 3.23 27.89
N SER A 11 59.40 4.50 28.30
CA SER A 11 58.21 4.98 29.00
C SER A 11 56.97 5.07 28.11
N ASP A 12 57.14 5.47 26.85
CA ASP A 12 56.02 5.61 25.90
C ASP A 12 55.48 4.25 25.42
N GLU A 13 56.34 3.26 25.14
CA GLU A 13 55.89 1.90 24.79
C GLU A 13 55.16 1.19 25.95
N SER A 14 55.55 1.48 27.19
CA SER A 14 54.90 0.92 28.38
C SER A 14 53.52 1.52 28.66
N ASN A 15 53.30 2.79 28.30
CA ASN A 15 52.01 3.46 28.45
C ASN A 15 51.02 3.08 27.34
N GLU A 16 51.47 2.94 26.09
CA GLU A 16 50.61 2.52 24.98
C GLU A 16 50.07 1.08 25.15
N SER A 17 50.91 0.16 25.65
CA SER A 17 50.52 -1.24 25.90
C SER A 17 49.51 -1.39 27.05
N ALA A 18 49.63 -0.58 28.10
CA ALA A 18 48.68 -0.54 29.22
C ALA A 18 47.32 0.06 28.82
N GLU A 19 47.32 1.06 27.93
CA GLU A 19 46.10 1.71 27.44
C GLU A 19 45.31 0.82 26.48
N GLN A 20 45.99 0.10 25.57
CA GLN A 20 45.36 -0.88 24.68
C GLN A 20 44.70 -2.04 25.44
N THR A 21 45.32 -2.50 26.54
CA THR A 21 44.77 -3.58 27.37
C THR A 21 43.50 -3.11 28.10
N ARG A 22 43.49 -1.90 28.65
CA ARG A 22 42.33 -1.29 29.31
C ARG A 22 41.16 -1.03 28.34
N LEU A 23 41.46 -0.66 27.09
CA LEU A 23 40.45 -0.48 26.05
C LEU A 23 39.81 -1.82 25.64
N ARG A 24 40.62 -2.88 25.46
CA ARG A 24 40.11 -4.23 25.19
C ARG A 24 39.22 -4.76 26.31
N ASP A 25 39.60 -4.54 27.56
CA ASP A 25 38.80 -4.98 28.71
C ASP A 25 37.48 -4.21 28.83
N LYS A 26 37.49 -2.89 28.57
CA LYS A 26 36.26 -2.08 28.51
C LYS A 26 35.32 -2.51 27.40
N VAL A 27 35.85 -2.82 26.21
CA VAL A 27 35.06 -3.33 25.08
C VAL A 27 34.48 -4.69 25.42
N ARG A 28 35.30 -5.63 25.92
CA ARG A 28 34.87 -6.97 26.32
C ARG A 28 33.80 -6.94 27.41
N GLN A 29 33.92 -6.02 28.37
CA GLN A 29 32.93 -5.85 29.43
C GLN A 29 31.60 -5.27 28.92
N LYS A 30 31.63 -4.36 27.92
CA LYS A 30 30.42 -3.86 27.25
C LYS A 30 29.72 -4.96 26.45
N TRP A 31 30.46 -5.76 25.70
CA TRP A 31 29.92 -6.91 24.96
C TRP A 31 29.36 -7.98 25.89
N ALA A 32 30.05 -8.30 26.98
CA ALA A 32 29.56 -9.26 27.97
C ALA A 32 28.26 -8.78 28.64
N ARG A 33 28.14 -7.48 28.96
CA ARG A 33 26.90 -6.90 29.49
C ARG A 33 25.76 -6.97 28.48
N MET A 34 26.02 -6.67 27.21
CA MET A 34 25.02 -6.74 26.15
C MET A 34 24.51 -8.18 25.93
N ILE A 35 25.43 -9.15 25.88
CA ILE A 35 25.08 -10.58 25.76
C ILE A 35 24.26 -11.04 26.98
N ALA A 36 24.64 -10.61 28.19
CA ALA A 36 23.91 -10.95 29.41
C ALA A 36 22.48 -10.37 29.41
N VAL A 37 22.31 -9.12 28.98
CA VAL A 37 20.98 -8.50 28.87
C VAL A 37 20.12 -9.23 27.83
N VAL A 38 20.67 -9.53 26.66
CA VAL A 38 19.96 -10.29 25.61
C VAL A 38 19.59 -11.69 26.09
N SER A 39 20.46 -12.35 26.84
CA SER A 39 20.22 -13.70 27.39
C SER A 39 19.13 -13.68 28.48
N ILE A 40 19.11 -12.67 29.35
CA ILE A 40 18.06 -12.51 30.36
C ILE A 40 16.70 -12.28 29.70
N VAL A 41 16.65 -11.44 28.67
CA VAL A 41 15.43 -11.19 27.89
C VAL A 41 14.97 -12.46 27.17
N ALA A 42 15.89 -13.22 26.55
CA ALA A 42 15.56 -14.46 25.87
C ALA A 42 15.05 -15.57 26.82
N ILE A 43 15.59 -15.63 28.04
CA ILE A 43 15.13 -16.58 29.07
C ILE A 43 13.75 -16.15 29.61
N ALA A 44 13.52 -14.85 29.79
CA ALA A 44 12.24 -14.32 30.23
C ALA A 44 11.12 -14.48 29.19
N LEU A 45 11.46 -14.58 27.90
CA LEU A 45 10.53 -14.70 26.78
C LEU A 45 10.29 -16.15 26.29
N GLY A 46 10.87 -17.17 26.94
CA GLY A 46 10.57 -18.58 26.64
C GLY A 46 11.56 -19.31 25.74
N GLY A 47 12.64 -18.64 25.31
CA GLY A 47 13.70 -19.21 24.47
C GLY A 47 14.00 -18.35 23.24
N LEU A 48 15.08 -18.66 22.53
CA LEU A 48 15.53 -17.88 21.38
C LEU A 48 14.50 -17.84 20.25
N ASN A 49 13.74 -18.92 20.03
CA ASN A 49 12.73 -18.99 18.97
C ASN A 49 11.57 -18.02 19.23
N ASP A 50 11.02 -18.02 20.44
CA ASP A 50 9.95 -17.09 20.85
C ASP A 50 10.45 -15.64 20.93
N THR A 51 11.75 -15.45 21.15
CA THR A 51 12.39 -14.13 21.13
C THR A 51 12.50 -13.57 19.71
N PHE A 52 12.81 -14.39 18.70
CA PHE A 52 12.83 -13.94 17.31
C PHE A 52 11.44 -13.57 16.80
N ASP A 53 10.43 -14.40 17.09
CA ASP A 53 9.03 -14.09 16.76
C ASP A 53 8.54 -12.82 17.48
N ALA A 54 8.93 -12.62 18.75
CA ALA A 54 8.61 -11.42 19.50
C ALA A 54 9.32 -10.18 18.92
N ILE A 55 10.58 -10.32 18.49
CA ILE A 55 11.33 -9.24 17.85
C ILE A 55 10.71 -8.88 16.51
N GLU A 56 10.31 -9.85 15.69
CA GLU A 56 9.63 -9.60 14.42
C GLU A 56 8.28 -8.88 14.63
N LYS A 57 7.51 -9.31 15.63
CA LYS A 57 6.27 -8.62 16.04
C LYS A 57 6.51 -7.21 16.54
N ILE A 58 7.52 -7.00 17.39
CA ILE A 58 7.89 -5.65 17.89
C ILE A 58 8.38 -4.79 16.73
N TYR A 59 9.22 -5.31 15.84
CA TYR A 59 9.72 -4.61 14.67
C TYR A 59 8.56 -4.18 13.77
N ASN A 60 7.65 -5.09 13.45
CA ASN A 60 6.45 -4.79 12.67
C ASN A 60 5.53 -3.77 13.37
N LEU A 61 5.38 -3.83 14.70
CA LEU A 61 4.61 -2.85 15.48
C LEU A 61 5.27 -1.46 15.51
N THR A 62 6.59 -1.40 15.65
CA THR A 62 7.33 -0.12 15.61
C THR A 62 7.37 0.47 14.20
N LEU A 63 7.49 -0.38 13.17
CA LEU A 63 7.55 0.07 11.79
C LEU A 63 6.17 0.51 11.29
N SER A 64 5.08 -0.17 11.68
CA SER A 64 3.71 0.19 11.28
C SER A 64 3.20 1.47 11.94
N GLN A 65 3.62 1.75 13.18
CA GLN A 65 3.28 2.99 13.88
C GLN A 65 4.03 4.22 13.34
N PHE A 66 5.19 4.03 12.70
CA PHE A 66 6.05 5.14 12.28
C PHE A 66 6.31 5.24 10.76
N THR A 67 6.02 4.19 9.98
CA THR A 67 6.30 4.16 8.53
C THR A 67 5.23 3.38 7.76
N ASP A 68 5.11 3.66 6.46
CA ASP A 68 4.17 2.98 5.56
C ASP A 68 4.74 1.67 4.96
N ILE A 69 5.96 1.30 5.33
CA ILE A 69 6.69 0.15 4.76
C ILE A 69 5.90 -1.16 4.87
N PRO A 70 5.28 -1.52 6.01
CA PRO A 70 4.51 -2.76 6.10
C PRO A 70 3.33 -2.79 5.12
N SER A 71 2.64 -1.67 4.95
CA SER A 71 1.49 -1.53 4.05
C SER A 71 1.92 -1.62 2.59
N HIS A 72 3.04 -0.99 2.21
CA HIS A 72 3.65 -1.18 0.90
C HIS A 72 4.03 -2.64 0.63
N ASN A 73 4.67 -3.30 1.61
CA ASN A 73 5.05 -4.70 1.47
C ASN A 73 3.83 -5.61 1.23
N LYS A 74 2.68 -5.33 1.87
CA LYS A 74 1.44 -6.06 1.61
C LYS A 74 0.93 -5.87 0.18
N LEU A 75 0.92 -4.62 -0.33
CA LEU A 75 0.52 -4.35 -1.70
C LEU A 75 1.44 -5.01 -2.74
N ASN A 76 2.74 -5.07 -2.49
CA ASN A 76 3.69 -5.72 -3.40
C ASN A 76 3.54 -7.25 -3.48
N ARG A 77 2.76 -7.86 -2.58
CA ARG A 77 2.49 -9.31 -2.61
C ARG A 77 1.26 -9.68 -3.44
N ILE A 78 0.41 -8.71 -3.79
CA ILE A 78 -0.79 -8.97 -4.58
C ILE A 78 -0.55 -8.69 -6.05
N TYR A 79 -1.01 -9.60 -6.91
CA TYR A 79 -1.01 -9.41 -8.35
C TYR A 79 -2.15 -10.20 -8.98
N ILE A 80 -2.60 -9.75 -10.14
CA ILE A 80 -3.67 -10.41 -10.89
C ILE A 80 -3.24 -11.82 -11.29
N ARG A 81 -4.18 -12.77 -11.23
CA ARG A 81 -3.99 -14.23 -11.40
C ARG A 81 -3.23 -14.94 -10.27
N ALA A 82 -2.79 -14.25 -9.22
CA ALA A 82 -2.30 -14.93 -8.02
C ALA A 82 -3.43 -15.78 -7.39
N SER A 83 -3.07 -16.83 -6.66
CA SER A 83 -4.03 -17.60 -5.87
C SER A 83 -4.71 -16.71 -4.83
N GLU A 84 -6.01 -16.91 -4.60
CA GLU A 84 -6.72 -16.21 -3.51
C GLU A 84 -6.11 -16.48 -2.13
N GLY A 85 -5.39 -17.59 -1.94
CA GLY A 85 -4.69 -17.92 -0.70
C GLY A 85 -3.62 -16.89 -0.33
N VAL A 86 -3.04 -16.18 -1.31
CA VAL A 86 -2.08 -15.09 -1.05
C VAL A 86 -2.74 -13.94 -0.28
N LEU A 87 -4.05 -13.72 -0.47
CA LEU A 87 -4.78 -12.68 0.26
C LEU A 87 -4.89 -13.04 1.74
N GLU A 88 -5.27 -14.28 2.05
CA GLU A 88 -5.39 -14.77 3.43
C GLU A 88 -4.02 -14.73 4.14
N GLU A 89 -2.95 -15.12 3.45
CA GLU A 89 -1.60 -15.07 4.01
C GLU A 89 -1.12 -13.63 4.27
N THR A 90 -1.54 -12.68 3.42
CA THR A 90 -1.06 -11.29 3.47
C THR A 90 -1.90 -10.40 4.39
N PHE A 91 -3.22 -10.62 4.42
CA PHE A 91 -4.18 -9.76 5.10
C PHE A 91 -4.99 -10.47 6.18
N GLY A 92 -4.94 -11.81 6.25
CA GLY A 92 -5.87 -12.62 7.03
C GLY A 92 -7.25 -12.67 6.38
N ALA A 93 -8.26 -13.00 7.18
CA ALA A 93 -9.63 -13.13 6.72
C ALA A 93 -10.19 -11.78 6.23
N PRO A 94 -11.02 -11.77 5.17
CA PRO A 94 -11.69 -10.56 4.71
C PRO A 94 -12.64 -10.01 5.78
N VAL A 95 -12.64 -8.69 5.94
CA VAL A 95 -13.47 -7.98 6.93
C VAL A 95 -14.91 -7.79 6.47
N TYR A 96 -15.14 -7.86 5.15
CA TYR A 96 -16.45 -7.75 4.53
C TYR A 96 -16.47 -8.53 3.21
N ILE A 97 -17.57 -9.23 2.94
CA ILE A 97 -17.76 -10.01 1.70
C ILE A 97 -19.14 -9.69 1.16
N LYS A 98 -19.23 -9.45 -0.16
CA LYS A 98 -20.50 -9.40 -0.90
C LYS A 98 -20.37 -10.15 -2.23
N GLU A 99 -21.49 -10.45 -2.85
CA GLU A 99 -21.53 -11.08 -4.16
C GLU A 99 -21.97 -10.07 -5.22
N ASN A 100 -21.33 -10.12 -6.40
CA ASN A 100 -21.78 -9.35 -7.54
C ASN A 100 -22.98 -10.03 -8.23
N LYS A 101 -23.62 -9.31 -9.15
CA LYS A 101 -24.75 -9.84 -9.96
C LYS A 101 -24.46 -11.16 -10.70
N SER A 102 -23.19 -11.44 -10.99
CA SER A 102 -22.72 -12.64 -11.68
C SER A 102 -22.38 -13.80 -10.73
N GLY A 103 -22.55 -13.60 -9.41
CA GLY A 103 -22.24 -14.59 -8.37
C GLY A 103 -20.76 -14.67 -8.00
N GLU A 104 -19.92 -13.74 -8.45
CA GLU A 104 -18.51 -13.66 -8.05
C GLU A 104 -18.41 -12.96 -6.69
N GLN A 105 -17.51 -13.47 -5.84
CA GLN A 105 -17.28 -12.87 -4.53
C GLN A 105 -16.37 -11.65 -4.63
N ILE A 106 -16.82 -10.56 -4.02
CA ILE A 106 -16.07 -9.35 -3.75
C ILE A 106 -15.68 -9.39 -2.27
N LYS A 107 -14.39 -9.52 -2.01
CA LYS A 107 -13.80 -9.61 -0.67
C LYS A 107 -13.09 -8.30 -0.35
N TYR A 108 -13.36 -7.74 0.82
CA TYR A 108 -12.70 -6.54 1.31
C TYR A 108 -11.74 -6.89 2.44
N TYR A 109 -10.53 -6.34 2.36
CA TYR A 109 -9.48 -6.46 3.35
C TYR A 109 -9.12 -5.08 3.87
N HIS A 110 -8.90 -4.97 5.17
CA HIS A 110 -8.57 -3.71 5.82
C HIS A 110 -7.11 -3.72 6.28
N ASP A 111 -6.36 -2.71 5.87
CA ASP A 111 -5.06 -2.37 6.41
C ASP A 111 -5.16 -0.99 7.10
N SER A 112 -4.24 -0.69 8.01
CA SER A 112 -4.18 0.63 8.65
C SER A 112 -4.00 1.82 7.68
N ARG A 113 -3.56 1.55 6.45
CA ARG A 113 -3.24 2.57 5.44
C ARG A 113 -4.09 2.51 4.17
N PHE A 114 -4.90 1.45 4.00
CA PHE A 114 -5.77 1.32 2.83
C PHE A 114 -6.84 0.24 3.04
N ILE A 115 -7.88 0.29 2.22
CA ILE A 115 -8.81 -0.82 2.02
C ILE A 115 -8.55 -1.44 0.66
N LEU A 116 -8.52 -2.77 0.61
CA LEU A 116 -8.36 -3.54 -0.62
C LEU A 116 -9.69 -4.25 -0.93
N SER A 117 -10.25 -4.01 -2.11
CA SER A 117 -11.38 -4.76 -2.66
C SER A 117 -10.86 -5.73 -3.71
N VAL A 118 -11.25 -7.00 -3.61
CA VAL A 118 -10.75 -8.06 -4.51
C VAL A 118 -11.90 -8.88 -5.06
N ILE A 119 -11.90 -9.06 -6.39
CA ILE A 119 -12.77 -10.01 -7.08
C ILE A 119 -11.96 -11.27 -7.34
N THR A 120 -12.47 -12.40 -6.88
CA THR A 120 -11.85 -13.71 -7.12
C THR A 120 -12.69 -14.54 -8.07
N LYS A 121 -12.03 -15.29 -8.96
CA LYS A 121 -12.65 -16.19 -9.93
C LYS A 121 -11.84 -17.47 -10.00
N ASN A 122 -12.50 -18.61 -9.84
CA ASN A 122 -11.87 -19.94 -9.88
C ASN A 122 -10.63 -20.06 -8.95
N GLY A 123 -10.68 -19.46 -7.75
CA GLY A 123 -9.60 -19.50 -6.77
C GLY A 123 -8.41 -18.59 -7.06
N ALA A 124 -8.52 -17.68 -8.03
CA ALA A 124 -7.49 -16.70 -8.37
C ALA A 124 -8.03 -15.26 -8.33
N ILE A 125 -7.13 -14.30 -8.10
CA ILE A 125 -7.42 -12.86 -8.15
C ILE A 125 -7.72 -12.47 -9.60
N ALA A 126 -8.94 -12.01 -9.87
CA ALA A 126 -9.37 -11.59 -11.20
C ALA A 126 -9.29 -10.07 -11.39
N ALA A 127 -9.56 -9.32 -10.32
CA ALA A 127 -9.43 -7.88 -10.28
C ALA A 127 -9.24 -7.42 -8.83
N PHE A 128 -8.61 -6.28 -8.62
CA PHE A 128 -8.62 -5.62 -7.31
C PHE A 128 -8.58 -4.11 -7.43
N LEU A 129 -9.06 -3.42 -6.40
CA LEU A 129 -8.98 -1.98 -6.21
C LEU A 129 -8.38 -1.68 -4.84
N VAL A 130 -7.46 -0.72 -4.79
CA VAL A 130 -6.82 -0.19 -3.58
C VAL A 130 -7.40 1.19 -3.33
N PHE A 131 -7.94 1.39 -2.13
CA PHE A 131 -8.49 2.65 -1.62
C PHE A 131 -7.56 3.16 -0.50
N PRO A 132 -6.58 4.02 -0.80
CA PRO A 132 -5.67 4.59 0.20
C PRO A 132 -6.43 5.35 1.29
N GLU A 133 -5.92 5.28 2.51
CA GLU A 133 -6.31 6.18 3.60
C GLU A 133 -5.52 7.49 3.53
N ASP A 134 -6.01 8.51 4.22
CA ASP A 134 -5.37 9.83 4.28
C ASP A 134 -3.89 9.75 4.68
N GLY A 135 -3.04 10.37 3.86
CA GLY A 135 -1.60 10.44 4.10
C GLY A 135 -0.80 9.22 3.65
N PHE A 136 -1.45 8.18 3.10
CA PHE A 136 -0.75 7.06 2.46
C PHE A 136 -0.67 7.26 0.94
N ILE A 137 0.55 7.26 0.40
CA ILE A 137 0.79 7.34 -1.06
C ILE A 137 1.30 5.97 -1.53
N PRO A 138 0.47 5.15 -2.20
CA PRO A 138 0.89 3.84 -2.67
C PRO A 138 1.92 3.91 -3.80
N ASP A 139 2.76 2.89 -3.92
CA ASP A 139 3.65 2.72 -5.06
C ASP A 139 2.83 2.27 -6.28
N THR A 140 2.76 3.13 -7.30
CA THR A 140 1.93 2.95 -8.50
C THR A 140 2.78 2.84 -9.78
N ARG A 141 4.09 2.55 -9.66
CA ARG A 141 5.04 2.43 -10.80
C ARG A 141 4.55 1.55 -11.95
N GLU A 142 3.93 0.43 -11.61
CA GLU A 142 3.50 -0.58 -12.56
C GLU A 142 2.22 -0.17 -13.33
N HIS A 143 1.48 0.83 -12.82
CA HIS A 143 0.25 1.35 -13.41
C HIS A 143 0.53 2.21 -14.65
N SER A 144 -0.45 2.31 -15.55
CA SER A 144 -0.43 3.22 -16.71
C SER A 144 -0.10 4.70 -16.39
N GLY A 145 -0.39 5.18 -15.18
CA GLY A 145 -0.14 6.56 -14.75
C GLY A 145 1.22 6.76 -14.08
N GLY A 146 1.97 5.66 -13.90
CA GLY A 146 3.26 5.63 -13.23
C GLY A 146 3.19 6.07 -11.76
N GLU A 147 4.36 6.43 -11.21
CA GLU A 147 4.57 6.82 -9.80
C GLU A 147 3.67 7.94 -9.30
N LEU A 148 3.23 8.81 -10.21
CA LEU A 148 2.54 10.05 -9.86
C LEU A 148 1.03 9.95 -10.11
N LEU A 149 0.49 8.74 -10.29
CA LEU A 149 -0.93 8.52 -10.57
C LEU A 149 -1.82 9.20 -9.53
N MET A 150 -1.51 9.04 -8.23
CA MET A 150 -2.30 9.61 -7.12
C MET A 150 -2.10 11.12 -6.92
N GLU A 151 -1.15 11.74 -7.63
CA GLU A 151 -0.77 13.14 -7.45
C GLU A 151 -1.17 14.02 -8.64
N ARG A 152 -1.62 13.39 -9.73
CA ARG A 152 -1.90 14.05 -11.00
C ARG A 152 -3.34 13.83 -11.41
N VAL A 153 -3.89 14.80 -12.13
CA VAL A 153 -5.21 14.65 -12.73
C VAL A 153 -5.21 13.52 -13.77
N LEU A 154 -6.34 12.84 -13.90
CA LEU A 154 -6.54 11.67 -14.77
C LEU A 154 -6.20 11.94 -16.24
N SER A 155 -6.29 13.19 -16.71
CA SER A 155 -5.92 13.56 -18.09
C SER A 155 -4.44 13.36 -18.40
N ASN A 156 -3.57 13.21 -17.40
CA ASN A 156 -2.16 12.88 -17.60
C ASN A 156 -1.95 11.40 -17.95
N ASN A 157 -2.93 10.52 -17.71
CA ASN A 157 -2.84 9.13 -18.15
C ASN A 157 -3.08 9.07 -19.65
N GLU A 158 -2.12 8.51 -20.37
CA GLU A 158 -2.27 8.27 -21.80
C GLU A 158 -3.21 7.09 -22.05
N GLU A 159 -4.13 7.28 -23.00
CA GLU A 159 -5.09 6.29 -23.50
C GLU A 159 -6.13 5.76 -22.49
N VAL A 160 -7.40 5.85 -22.86
CA VAL A 160 -8.53 5.28 -22.10
C VAL A 160 -9.36 4.44 -23.07
N ILE A 161 -9.63 3.19 -22.70
CA ILE A 161 -10.37 2.24 -23.56
C ILE A 161 -11.83 2.05 -23.12
N ASP A 162 -12.12 2.21 -21.83
CA ASP A 162 -13.48 2.20 -21.29
C ASP A 162 -13.59 3.20 -20.13
N ILE A 163 -14.79 3.75 -19.96
CA ILE A 163 -15.15 4.58 -18.81
C ILE A 163 -16.47 4.12 -18.22
N ARG A 164 -16.56 4.12 -16.89
CA ARG A 164 -17.82 3.95 -16.17
C ARG A 164 -18.03 5.12 -15.24
N VAL A 165 -19.26 5.60 -15.20
CA VAL A 165 -19.65 6.71 -14.34
C VAL A 165 -20.98 6.39 -13.69
N SER A 166 -21.11 6.82 -12.45
CA SER A 166 -22.39 6.85 -11.77
C SER A 166 -22.48 8.13 -10.95
N TYR A 167 -23.62 8.79 -11.02
CA TYR A 167 -23.95 9.91 -10.15
C TYR A 167 -25.32 9.68 -9.52
N SER A 168 -25.32 9.31 -8.24
CA SER A 168 -26.55 9.03 -7.49
C SER A 168 -26.41 9.41 -6.03
N ARG A 169 -27.51 9.36 -5.27
CA ARG A 169 -27.49 9.60 -3.82
C ARG A 169 -26.81 8.48 -3.01
N SER A 170 -26.66 7.30 -3.61
CA SER A 170 -26.15 6.11 -2.93
C SER A 170 -24.69 5.84 -3.24
N VAL A 171 -24.28 6.14 -4.46
CA VAL A 171 -22.90 6.04 -4.91
C VAL A 171 -22.66 7.02 -6.06
N SER A 172 -21.55 7.75 -5.98
CA SER A 172 -21.02 8.55 -7.06
C SER A 172 -19.56 8.18 -7.33
N TYR A 173 -19.25 7.82 -8.58
CA TYR A 173 -17.89 7.46 -9.00
C TYR A 173 -17.63 7.76 -10.47
N TYR A 174 -16.35 7.87 -10.78
CA TYR A 174 -15.78 7.73 -12.11
C TYR A 174 -14.72 6.61 -12.07
N LEU A 175 -14.66 5.81 -13.11
CA LEU A 175 -13.74 4.69 -13.28
C LEU A 175 -13.26 4.67 -14.74
N GLU A 176 -11.96 4.56 -14.97
CA GLU A 176 -11.39 4.40 -16.31
C GLU A 176 -10.47 3.19 -16.41
N GLU A 177 -10.47 2.57 -17.59
CA GLU A 177 -9.58 1.47 -17.94
C GLU A 177 -8.51 1.97 -18.91
N ASN A 178 -7.25 1.73 -18.56
CA ASN A 178 -6.11 2.07 -19.40
C ASN A 178 -5.46 0.77 -19.90
N PRO A 179 -5.18 0.65 -21.21
CA PRO A 179 -4.60 -0.56 -21.80
C PRO A 179 -3.09 -0.66 -21.56
N THR A 180 -2.46 0.38 -21.01
CA THR A 180 -1.02 0.50 -20.80
C THR A 180 -0.63 0.17 -19.35
N GLY A 181 0.67 0.17 -19.07
CA GLY A 181 1.27 -0.24 -17.80
C GLY A 181 2.30 -1.35 -18.00
N GLU A 182 3.07 -1.65 -16.95
CA GLU A 182 4.20 -2.59 -17.01
C GLU A 182 3.78 -4.00 -17.46
N TYR A 183 2.59 -4.43 -17.04
CA TYR A 183 2.04 -5.76 -17.34
C TYR A 183 0.79 -5.72 -18.22
N SER A 184 0.66 -4.69 -19.07
CA SER A 184 -0.46 -4.47 -20.01
C SER A 184 -0.87 -5.69 -20.85
N ASN A 185 0.07 -6.60 -21.15
CA ASN A 185 -0.19 -7.86 -21.85
C ASN A 185 -0.85 -8.96 -21.00
N LEU A 186 -1.01 -8.75 -19.69
CA LEU A 186 -1.61 -9.70 -18.75
C LEU A 186 -2.94 -9.21 -18.18
N TYR A 187 -3.07 -7.90 -17.96
CA TYR A 187 -4.21 -7.23 -17.35
C TYR A 187 -4.18 -5.73 -17.65
N SER A 188 -5.31 -5.05 -17.49
CA SER A 188 -5.44 -3.60 -17.65
C SER A 188 -5.23 -2.86 -16.33
N SER A 189 -4.72 -1.63 -16.44
CA SER A 189 -4.65 -0.68 -15.32
C SER A 189 -6.01 -0.01 -15.16
N VAL A 190 -6.41 0.25 -13.92
CA VAL A 190 -7.70 0.88 -13.61
C VAL A 190 -7.49 1.99 -12.60
N ALA A 191 -7.95 3.19 -12.91
CA ALA A 191 -7.94 4.32 -11.99
C ALA A 191 -9.33 4.90 -11.86
N GLY A 192 -9.63 5.50 -10.70
CA GLY A 192 -10.91 6.12 -10.53
C GLY A 192 -10.97 7.04 -9.33
N PHE A 193 -12.15 7.63 -9.19
CA PHE A 193 -12.45 8.55 -8.12
C PHE A 193 -13.87 8.28 -7.60
N SER A 194 -14.04 8.17 -6.29
CA SER A 194 -15.36 8.06 -5.66
C SER A 194 -15.44 8.79 -4.32
N GLU A 195 -16.65 8.94 -3.80
CA GLU A 195 -16.93 9.62 -2.53
C GLU A 195 -16.71 8.76 -1.27
N TYR A 196 -15.91 7.68 -1.37
CA TYR A 196 -15.80 6.70 -0.28
C TYR A 196 -15.22 7.28 1.01
N HIS A 197 -14.25 8.20 0.89
CA HIS A 197 -13.58 8.83 2.02
C HIS A 197 -14.29 10.11 2.46
N GLU A 198 -14.51 11.03 1.50
CA GLU A 198 -15.16 12.32 1.74
C GLU A 198 -16.25 12.63 0.69
N PRO A 199 -17.25 13.44 1.07
CA PRO A 199 -18.25 13.90 0.10
C PRO A 199 -17.61 14.71 -1.02
N LEU A 200 -18.14 14.52 -2.23
CA LEU A 200 -17.71 15.27 -3.40
C LEU A 200 -17.85 16.79 -3.20
N ASP A 201 -16.87 17.56 -3.66
CA ASP A 201 -17.00 19.03 -3.75
C ASP A 201 -18.00 19.43 -4.86
N ILE A 202 -18.36 20.72 -4.89
CA ILE A 202 -19.39 21.22 -5.83
C ILE A 202 -18.98 21.02 -7.29
N GLU A 203 -17.69 21.16 -7.59
CA GLU A 203 -17.16 21.16 -8.95
C GLU A 203 -17.08 19.73 -9.50
N LYS A 204 -16.52 18.80 -8.71
CA LYS A 204 -16.52 17.36 -9.01
C LYS A 204 -17.93 16.78 -9.15
N ARG A 205 -18.89 17.20 -8.30
CA ARG A 205 -20.30 16.79 -8.44
C ARG A 205 -20.89 17.22 -9.78
N ARG A 206 -20.65 18.47 -10.17
CA ARG A 206 -21.14 19.01 -11.45
C ARG A 206 -20.55 18.23 -12.62
N LEU A 207 -19.23 17.99 -12.62
CA LEU A 207 -18.55 17.24 -13.67
C LEU A 207 -19.03 15.80 -13.79
N LEU A 208 -19.17 15.08 -12.66
CA LEU A 208 -19.71 13.72 -12.64
C LEU A 208 -21.15 13.67 -13.15
N PHE A 209 -21.99 14.61 -12.72
CA PHE A 209 -23.36 14.72 -13.20
C PHE A 209 -23.40 14.96 -14.72
N GLU A 210 -22.63 15.91 -15.24
CA GLU A 210 -22.60 16.22 -16.66
C GLU A 210 -22.11 15.05 -17.50
N LEU A 211 -21.10 14.30 -17.05
CA LEU A 211 -20.64 13.10 -17.73
C LEU A 211 -21.67 11.97 -17.65
N SER A 212 -22.30 11.79 -16.48
CA SER A 212 -23.36 10.78 -16.32
C SER A 212 -24.56 11.04 -17.22
N ASP A 213 -24.98 12.30 -17.35
CA ASP A 213 -26.07 12.71 -18.23
C ASP A 213 -25.69 12.54 -19.70
N ALA A 214 -24.46 12.91 -20.09
CA ALA A 214 -23.92 12.70 -21.43
C ALA A 214 -23.90 11.22 -21.86
N ILE A 215 -23.58 10.30 -20.94
CA ILE A 215 -23.63 8.85 -21.23
C ILE A 215 -25.06 8.37 -21.44
N ILE A 216 -26.03 8.86 -20.66
CA ILE A 216 -27.45 8.48 -20.80
C ILE A 216 -28.03 9.02 -22.11
N LEU A 217 -27.67 10.25 -22.48
CA LEU A 217 -28.14 10.92 -23.70
C LEU A 217 -27.36 10.50 -24.95
N GLU A 218 -26.24 9.80 -24.79
CA GLU A 218 -25.29 9.45 -25.84
C GLU A 218 -24.73 10.68 -26.60
N GLU A 219 -24.56 11.81 -25.88
CA GLU A 219 -24.17 13.10 -26.46
C GLU A 219 -22.93 13.69 -25.76
N TYR A 220 -21.96 14.18 -26.54
CA TYR A 220 -20.75 14.89 -26.05
C TYR A 220 -19.92 14.12 -24.99
N ILE A 221 -19.99 12.79 -24.98
CA ILE A 221 -19.33 11.94 -23.97
C ILE A 221 -17.84 12.24 -23.89
N LYS A 222 -17.16 12.37 -25.04
CA LYS A 222 -15.71 12.58 -25.09
C LYS A 222 -15.33 13.92 -24.47
N GLU A 223 -16.05 14.99 -24.82
CA GLU A 223 -15.82 16.34 -24.31
C GLU A 223 -16.04 16.40 -22.80
N LYS A 224 -17.13 15.77 -22.30
CA LYS A 224 -17.43 15.71 -20.87
C LYS A 224 -16.44 14.84 -20.10
N ALA A 225 -15.98 13.74 -20.69
CA ALA A 225 -14.96 12.88 -20.09
C ALA A 225 -13.62 13.64 -19.96
N VAL A 226 -13.20 14.37 -21.01
CA VAL A 226 -11.99 15.22 -20.94
C VAL A 226 -12.13 16.27 -19.84
N ALA A 227 -13.25 16.98 -19.79
CA ALA A 227 -13.49 18.01 -18.77
C ALA A 227 -13.40 17.44 -17.34
N LEU A 228 -13.94 16.23 -17.11
CA LEU A 228 -13.79 15.55 -15.82
C LEU A 228 -12.33 15.18 -15.55
N ARG A 229 -11.67 14.53 -16.50
CA ARG A 229 -10.30 14.03 -16.36
C ARG A 229 -9.27 15.13 -16.11
N GLU A 230 -9.51 16.34 -16.61
CA GLU A 230 -8.64 17.51 -16.38
C GLU A 230 -8.74 18.09 -14.97
N ASN A 231 -9.81 17.78 -14.21
CA ASN A 231 -10.09 18.39 -12.90
C ASN A 231 -10.15 17.37 -11.75
N VAL A 232 -9.98 16.07 -12.04
CA VAL A 232 -10.07 15.00 -11.05
C VAL A 232 -8.75 14.24 -10.96
N THR A 233 -8.18 14.22 -9.76
CA THR A 233 -7.12 13.29 -9.35
C THR A 233 -7.76 11.98 -8.86
N PRO A 234 -7.25 10.81 -9.25
CA PRO A 234 -7.78 9.55 -8.74
C PRO A 234 -7.57 9.43 -7.23
N ASN A 235 -8.51 8.80 -6.54
CA ASN A 235 -8.37 8.44 -5.12
C ASN A 235 -8.42 6.93 -4.88
N PHE A 236 -8.47 6.14 -5.95
CA PHE A 236 -8.23 4.71 -5.89
C PHE A 236 -7.66 4.24 -7.23
N TYR A 237 -7.01 3.08 -7.21
CA TYR A 237 -6.48 2.43 -8.41
C TYR A 237 -6.57 0.93 -8.29
N GLY A 238 -6.23 0.21 -9.34
CA GLY A 238 -6.20 -1.23 -9.34
C GLY A 238 -5.91 -1.81 -10.71
N TYR A 239 -6.24 -3.08 -10.84
CA TYR A 239 -5.97 -3.85 -12.05
C TYR A 239 -7.09 -4.85 -12.31
N SER A 240 -7.33 -5.18 -13.58
CA SER A 240 -8.44 -6.06 -13.98
C SER A 240 -8.08 -7.01 -15.12
N THR A 241 -8.66 -8.21 -15.08
CA THR A 241 -8.78 -9.10 -16.25
C THR A 241 -10.20 -9.19 -16.80
N GLN A 242 -11.18 -8.51 -16.18
CA GLN A 242 -12.61 -8.69 -16.45
C GLN A 242 -13.33 -7.41 -16.93
N GLY A 243 -12.58 -6.41 -17.40
CA GLY A 243 -13.12 -5.10 -17.78
C GLY A 243 -13.70 -4.33 -16.57
N LEU A 244 -14.33 -3.18 -16.83
CA LEU A 244 -14.84 -2.30 -15.76
C LEU A 244 -16.17 -2.76 -15.15
N GLU A 245 -17.03 -3.49 -15.87
CA GLU A 245 -18.37 -3.88 -15.40
C GLU A 245 -18.32 -4.66 -14.08
N SER A 246 -17.40 -5.62 -13.95
CA SER A 246 -17.23 -6.38 -12.70
C SER A 246 -16.71 -5.49 -11.56
N LEU A 247 -15.92 -4.46 -11.87
CA LEU A 247 -15.28 -3.57 -10.89
C LEU A 247 -16.23 -2.51 -10.32
N GLU A 248 -17.27 -2.09 -11.05
CA GLU A 248 -18.24 -1.08 -10.56
C GLU A 248 -18.84 -1.47 -9.20
N GLN A 249 -19.14 -2.76 -9.01
CA GLN A 249 -19.67 -3.28 -7.75
C GLN A 249 -18.60 -3.45 -6.67
N ALA A 250 -17.31 -3.50 -7.05
CA ALA A 250 -16.18 -3.60 -6.13
C ALA A 250 -15.72 -2.23 -5.61
N ILE A 251 -16.17 -1.13 -6.22
CA ILE A 251 -15.94 0.23 -5.72
C ILE A 251 -16.49 0.34 -4.30
N LEU A 252 -15.66 0.86 -3.41
CA LEU A 252 -16.03 1.09 -2.03
C LEU A 252 -17.01 2.27 -1.94
N THR A 253 -18.18 2.05 -1.34
CA THR A 253 -19.12 3.13 -1.04
C THR A 253 -18.79 3.80 0.30
N LEU A 254 -19.25 5.05 0.51
CA LEU A 254 -19.09 5.74 1.80
C LEU A 254 -19.69 4.96 2.98
N THR A 255 -20.77 4.20 2.74
CA THR A 255 -21.41 3.39 3.79
C THR A 255 -20.55 2.17 4.13
N GLU A 256 -20.00 1.50 3.12
CA GLU A 256 -19.09 0.36 3.32
C GLU A 256 -17.79 0.79 3.97
N TYR A 257 -17.20 1.91 3.54
CA TYR A 257 -16.03 2.51 4.17
C TYR A 257 -16.28 2.74 5.66
N ARG A 258 -17.37 3.43 6.02
CA ARG A 258 -17.74 3.66 7.44
C ARG A 258 -18.04 2.39 8.22
N LEU A 259 -18.48 1.32 7.57
CA LEU A 259 -18.72 0.03 8.23
C LEU A 259 -17.40 -0.69 8.52
N ILE A 260 -16.49 -0.69 7.55
CA ILE A 260 -15.19 -1.34 7.62
C ILE A 260 -14.26 -0.61 8.60
N SER A 261 -14.18 0.73 8.51
CA SER A 261 -13.28 1.55 9.34
C SER A 261 -13.77 1.75 10.79
N LYS A 262 -14.93 1.19 11.16
CA LYS A 262 -15.43 1.18 12.56
C LYS A 262 -14.81 0.09 13.43
N GLN A 263 -14.08 -0.83 12.83
CA GLN A 263 -13.48 -2.00 13.49
C GLN A 263 -12.26 -1.62 14.33
#